data_AF-A0AAD0HNI4-F1
#
_entry.id   AF-A0AAD0HNI4-F1
#
_cell.length_a   1.000
_cell.length_b   1.000
_cell.length_c   1.000
_cell.angle_alpha   90.00
_cell.angle_beta   90.00
_cell.angle_gamma   90.00
#
_symmetry.space_group_name_H-M   'P 1'
#
loop_
_entity.id
_entity.type
_entity.pdbx_description
1 polymer ?
#
loop_
_entity_poly.entity_id
_entity_poly.type
_entity_poly.pdbx_seq_one_letter_code
_entity_poly.pdbx_strand_id
1 'polypeptide(L)' 'MNALDFLKISKLINDCPNCSNHLIGNGQGTLEVEDDSFKRTCKCGFQVELNIRDGVNEKKIRLEIDKVLSTM' A
#
# COMPACT_ATOMS: atom_id res chain seq x y z
N MET A 1 -1.02 10.04 -9.90
CA MET A 1 -2.30 9.68 -9.26
C MET A 1 -2.93 10.96 -8.72
N ASN A 2 -4.27 11.09 -8.66
CA ASN A 2 -4.87 12.25 -7.99
C ASN A 2 -4.92 12.08 -6.45
N ALA A 3 -5.00 13.21 -5.72
CA ALA A 3 -4.94 13.20 -4.26
C ALA A 3 -6.10 12.44 -3.58
N LEU A 4 -7.30 12.41 -4.17
CA LEU A 4 -8.44 11.69 -3.59
C LEU A 4 -8.23 10.18 -3.64
N ASP A 5 -7.70 9.69 -4.75
CA ASP A 5 -7.39 8.27 -4.92
C ASP A 5 -6.24 7.83 -4.01
N PHE A 6 -5.23 8.68 -3.85
CA PHE A 6 -4.18 8.48 -2.83
C PHE A 6 -4.75 8.32 -1.42
N LEU A 7 -5.68 9.20 -1.01
CA LEU A 7 -6.27 9.17 0.33
C LEU A 7 -7.10 7.91 0.57
N LYS A 8 -7.84 7.41 -0.44
CA LYS A 8 -8.58 6.15 -0.34
C LYS A 8 -7.66 4.97 -0.10
N ILE A 9 -6.52 4.90 -0.81
CA ILE A 9 -5.53 3.84 -0.64
C ILE A 9 -4.82 3.98 0.71
N SER A 10 -4.38 5.18 1.05
CA SER A 10 -3.61 5.45 2.28
C SER A 10 -4.37 5.05 3.54
N LYS A 11 -5.69 5.22 3.57
CA LYS A 11 -6.52 4.74 4.69
C LYS A 11 -6.36 3.25 4.99
N LEU A 12 -5.99 2.45 3.99
CA LEU A 12 -5.87 0.99 4.10
C LEU A 12 -4.45 0.53 4.49
N ILE A 13 -3.42 1.29 4.09
CA ILE A 13 -2.01 0.81 4.12
C ILE A 13 -0.99 1.85 4.57
N ASN A 14 -1.43 3.02 5.08
CA ASN A 14 -0.52 3.99 5.70
C ASN A 14 0.23 3.34 6.87
N ASP A 15 -0.54 2.72 7.76
CA ASP A 15 -0.02 1.85 8.79
C ASP A 15 0.16 0.46 8.17
N CYS A 16 1.34 -0.14 8.35
CA CYS A 16 1.62 -1.45 7.79
C CYS A 16 0.58 -2.48 8.28
N PRO A 17 -0.17 -3.16 7.40
CA PRO A 17 -1.18 -4.13 7.82
C PRO A 17 -0.62 -5.33 8.60
N ASN A 18 0.68 -5.62 8.45
CA ASN A 18 1.35 -6.71 9.15
C ASN A 18 1.85 -6.33 10.56
N CYS A 19 2.50 -5.16 10.71
CA CYS A 19 3.19 -4.79 11.96
C CYS A 19 2.82 -3.41 12.53
N SER A 20 1.82 -2.75 11.95
CA SER A 20 1.31 -1.43 12.33
C SER A 20 2.32 -0.27 12.26
N ASN A 21 3.53 -0.47 11.70
CA ASN A 21 4.49 0.60 11.49
C ASN A 21 4.00 1.59 10.43
N HIS A 22 3.86 2.85 10.80
CA HIS A 22 3.42 3.95 9.91
C HIS A 22 4.59 4.78 9.35
N LEU A 23 5.81 4.59 9.86
CA LEU A 23 6.99 5.36 9.44
C LEU A 23 7.50 4.91 8.06
N ILE A 24 8.00 5.89 7.28
CA ILE A 24 8.59 5.73 5.95
C ILE A 24 10.00 6.34 5.96
N GLY A 25 10.91 5.80 5.13
CA GLY A 25 12.29 6.25 5.04
C GLY A 25 13.15 5.73 6.20
N ASN A 26 14.45 6.06 6.21
CA ASN A 26 15.39 5.69 7.28
C ASN A 26 15.31 4.19 7.69
N GLY A 27 15.21 3.30 6.69
CA GLY A 27 15.08 1.86 6.91
C GLY A 27 13.73 1.37 7.46
N GLN A 28 12.73 2.24 7.61
CA GLN A 28 11.38 1.86 8.05
C GLN A 28 10.51 1.31 6.92
N GLY A 29 10.90 1.55 5.66
CA GLY A 29 10.18 1.17 4.46
C GLY A 29 10.11 2.30 3.43
N THR A 30 9.42 2.05 2.32
CA THR A 30 9.20 3.01 1.23
C THR A 30 7.71 3.20 0.93
N LEU A 31 7.42 4.34 0.30
CA LEU A 31 6.14 4.68 -0.31
C LEU A 31 6.45 5.33 -1.66
N GLU A 32 6.02 4.70 -2.75
CA GLU A 32 6.20 5.16 -4.13
C GLU A 32 4.79 5.36 -4.72
N VAL A 33 4.52 6.55 -5.25
CA VAL A 33 3.21 6.93 -5.80
C VAL A 33 3.44 7.53 -7.18
N GLU A 34 2.90 6.87 -8.20
CA GLU A 34 3.00 7.27 -9.60
C GLU A 34 1.61 7.59 -10.17
N ASP A 35 1.51 7.76 -11.49
CA ASP A 35 0.22 8.03 -12.15
C ASP A 35 -0.81 6.94 -11.96
N ASP A 36 -0.43 5.70 -12.25
CA ASP A 36 -1.31 4.53 -12.25
C ASP A 36 -0.88 3.44 -11.26
N SER A 37 0.11 3.70 -10.41
CA SER A 37 0.60 2.73 -9.44
C SER A 37 0.87 3.31 -8.06
N PHE A 38 0.76 2.42 -7.07
CA PHE A 38 1.08 2.69 -5.68
C PHE A 38 1.86 1.51 -5.13
N LYS A 39 3.01 1.76 -4.53
CA LYS A 39 3.84 0.71 -3.93
C LYS A 39 4.27 1.10 -2.52
N ARG A 40 4.13 0.14 -1.60
CA ARG A 40 4.47 0.29 -0.17
C ARG A 40 5.33 -0.88 0.27
N THR A 41 6.46 -0.59 0.91
CA THR A 41 7.34 -1.60 1.53
C THR A 41 7.55 -1.28 3.00
N CYS A 42 7.63 -2.26 3.90
CA CYS A 42 7.85 -2.03 5.34
C CYS A 42 9.03 -2.86 5.86
N LYS A 43 9.70 -2.37 6.91
CA LYS A 43 10.81 -3.06 7.58
C LYS A 43 10.50 -4.50 8.06
N CYS A 44 9.22 -4.84 8.26
CA CYS A 44 8.81 -6.20 8.63
C CYS A 44 8.75 -7.17 7.44
N GLY A 45 9.13 -6.73 6.23
CA GLY A 45 9.07 -7.52 5.00
C GLY A 45 7.79 -7.34 4.20
N PHE A 46 6.79 -6.61 4.70
CA PHE A 46 5.55 -6.37 3.96
C PHE A 46 5.85 -5.55 2.70
N GLN A 47 5.37 -6.02 1.55
CA GLN A 47 5.48 -5.32 0.28
C GLN A 47 4.20 -5.51 -0.53
N VAL A 48 3.59 -4.42 -0.99
CA VAL A 48 2.44 -4.45 -1.88
C VAL A 48 2.65 -3.44 -3.02
N GLU A 49 2.26 -3.84 -4.22
CA GLU A 49 2.20 -3.00 -5.41
C GLU A 49 0.79 -3.08 -6.00
N LEU A 50 0.16 -1.92 -6.17
CA LEU A 50 -1.22 -1.78 -6.61
C LEU A 50 -1.23 -1.06 -7.95
N ASN A 51 -1.81 -1.68 -8.97
CA ASN A 51 -2.13 -1.02 -10.24
C ASN A 51 -3.56 -0.47 -10.18
N ILE A 52 -3.70 0.84 -10.40
CA ILE A 52 -4.95 1.58 -10.29
C ILE A 52 -5.33 2.29 -11.59
N ARG A 53 -4.82 1.83 -12.74
CA ARG A 53 -5.13 2.40 -14.06
C ARG A 53 -6.63 2.44 -14.35
N ASP A 54 -7.38 1.46 -13.85
CA ASP A 54 -8.85 1.38 -13.98
C ASP A 54 -9.59 2.07 -12.82
N GLY A 55 -8.89 2.91 -12.05
CA GLY A 55 -9.37 3.59 -10.86
C GLY A 55 -9.19 2.80 -9.56
N VAL A 56 -9.53 3.45 -8.44
CA VAL A 56 -9.39 2.88 -7.09
C VAL A 56 -10.62 2.06 -6.71
N ASN A 57 -10.42 0.75 -6.54
CA ASN A 57 -11.43 -0.18 -6.01
C ASN A 57 -10.95 -0.76 -4.67
N GLU A 58 -11.56 -0.29 -3.57
CA GLU A 58 -11.17 -0.68 -2.20
C GLU A 58 -11.26 -2.20 -1.96
N LYS A 59 -12.27 -2.89 -2.53
CA LYS A 59 -12.41 -4.35 -2.36
C LYS A 59 -11.24 -5.11 -3.01
N LYS A 60 -10.86 -4.69 -4.22
CA LYS A 60 -9.71 -5.28 -4.93
C LYS A 60 -8.42 -5.02 -4.15
N ILE A 61 -8.23 -3.81 -3.65
CA ILE A 61 -7.03 -3.46 -2.87
C ILE A 61 -6.93 -4.28 -1.58
N ARG A 62 -8.03 -4.42 -0.83
CA ARG A 62 -8.06 -5.28 0.37
C ARG A 62 -7.70 -6.72 0.05
N LEU A 63 -8.26 -7.27 -1.04
CA LEU A 63 -7.92 -8.62 -1.49
C LEU A 63 -6.43 -8.77 -1.80
N GLU A 64 -5.81 -7.80 -2.47
CA GLU A 64 -4.37 -7.84 -2.75
C GLU A 64 -3.53 -7.74 -1.47
N ILE A 65 -3.92 -6.90 -0.51
CA ILE A 65 -3.28 -6.83 0.81
C ILE A 65 -3.39 -8.16 1.55
N ASP A 66 -4.58 -8.76 1.60
CA ASP A 66 -4.83 -10.03 2.29
C ASP A 66 -4.03 -11.18 1.65
N LYS A 67 -3.91 -11.20 0.32
CA LYS A 67 -3.05 -12.15 -0.39
C LYS A 67 -1.60 -12.01 0.06
N VAL A 68 -1.06 -10.78 0.08
CA VAL A 68 0.31 -10.54 0.55
C VAL A 68 0.47 -11.05 1.98
N LEU A 69 -0.43 -10.67 2.89
CA LEU A 69 -0.40 -11.08 4.30
C LEU A 69 -0.47 -12.60 4.48
N SER A 70 -1.22 -13.32 3.65
CA SER A 70 -1.30 -14.78 3.72
C SER A 70 0.00 -15.52 3.34
N THR A 71 0.97 -14.80 2.76
CA THR A 71 2.27 -15.34 2.33
C THR A 71 3.44 -14.89 3.20
N MET A 72 3.17 -14.09 4.24
CA MET A 72 4.16 -13.59 5.20
C MET A 72 4.30 -14.52 6.40
#